data_AF-A0A967J6P7-F1
#
_entry.id   AF-A0A967J6P7-F1
#
_cell.length_a   1.000
_cell.length_b   1.000
_cell.length_c   1.000
_cell.angle_alpha   90.00
_cell.angle_beta   90.00
_cell.angle_gamma   90.00
#
_symmetry.space_group_name_H-M   'P 1'
#
loop_
_entity.id
_entity.type
_entity.pdbx_description
1 polymer ?
#
loop_
_entity_poly.entity_id
_entity_poly.type
_entity_poly.pdbx_seq_one_letter_code
_entity_poly.pdbx_strand_id
1 'polypeptide(L)'
;VTLTNPLVAEESVLRTSLLPGQLKAIAYNQSHRNPPVRFFEIDHVYLPSPPDQLLPDEREYLAVAIEGEEAPAAVAVLDTLEWALALPNVQLRPAAPAGLHPTRSAEIVVAGS
;
A
#
# COMPACT_ATOMS: atom_id res chain seq x y z
N VAL A 1 -7.63 10.70 -12.21
CA VAL A 1 -7.31 10.82 -13.66
C VAL A 1 -8.20 9.86 -14.42
N THR A 2 -8.86 10.31 -15.47
CA THR A 2 -9.85 9.52 -16.21
C THR A 2 -9.23 8.94 -17.48
N LEU A 3 -9.28 7.62 -17.66
CA LEU A 3 -8.77 6.90 -18.83
C LEU A 3 -9.67 7.10 -20.06
N THR A 4 -9.05 7.29 -21.23
CA THR A 4 -9.76 7.60 -22.50
C THR A 4 -10.27 6.35 -23.24
N ASN A 5 -9.89 5.13 -22.81
CA ASN A 5 -10.38 3.87 -23.40
C ASN A 5 -10.55 2.76 -22.33
N PRO A 6 -11.57 2.84 -21.47
CA PRO A 6 -11.78 1.83 -20.43
C PRO A 6 -12.44 0.57 -21.02
N LEU A 7 -11.91 -0.61 -20.68
CA LEU A 7 -12.51 -1.91 -21.00
C LEU A 7 -13.79 -2.18 -20.18
N VAL A 8 -13.93 -1.55 -19.02
CA VAL A 8 -15.13 -1.54 -18.17
C VAL A 8 -15.28 -0.14 -17.54
N ALA A 9 -16.48 0.43 -17.53
CA ALA A 9 -16.70 1.82 -17.09
C ALA A 9 -16.25 2.14 -15.65
N GLU A 10 -16.17 1.12 -14.78
CA GLU A 10 -15.66 1.23 -13.40
C GLU A 10 -14.12 1.27 -13.30
N GLU A 11 -13.39 0.91 -14.36
CA GLU A 11 -11.91 1.01 -14.45
C GLU A 11 -11.46 2.33 -15.08
N SER A 12 -12.35 3.32 -15.21
CA SER A 12 -12.02 4.59 -15.86
C SER A 12 -11.14 5.51 -15.01
N VAL A 13 -10.86 5.18 -13.74
CA VAL A 13 -10.05 6.02 -12.84
C VAL A 13 -8.77 5.30 -12.45
N LEU A 14 -7.62 5.92 -12.74
CA LEU A 14 -6.33 5.44 -12.28
C LEU A 14 -6.29 5.44 -10.74
N ARG A 15 -5.91 4.32 -10.13
CA ARG A 15 -5.86 4.19 -8.67
C ARG A 15 -4.73 5.05 -8.09
N THR A 16 -5.00 5.66 -6.93
CA THR A 16 -4.06 6.48 -6.17
C THR A 16 -3.44 5.73 -4.98
N SER A 17 -3.87 4.50 -4.73
CA SER A 17 -3.40 3.63 -3.63
C SER A 17 -3.72 2.17 -3.95
N LEU A 18 -2.90 1.25 -3.43
CA LEU A 18 -3.16 -0.20 -3.46
C LEU A 18 -4.12 -0.66 -2.35
N LEU A 19 -4.31 0.16 -1.30
CA LEU A 19 -5.08 -0.21 -0.10
C LEU A 19 -6.52 -0.69 -0.40
N PRO A 20 -7.31 -0.06 -1.29
CA PRO A 20 -8.66 -0.55 -1.59
C PRO A 20 -8.69 -1.97 -2.15
N GLY A 21 -7.72 -2.32 -3.01
CA GLY A 21 -7.59 -3.67 -3.57
C GLY A 21 -7.26 -4.70 -2.50
N GLN A 22 -6.31 -4.37 -1.62
CA GLN A 22 -5.93 -5.18 -0.46
C GLN A 22 -7.13 -5.47 0.46
N LEU A 23 -7.88 -4.43 0.84
CA LEU A 23 -9.05 -4.59 1.71
C LEU A 23 -10.16 -5.42 1.04
N LYS A 24 -10.36 -5.28 -0.27
CA LYS A 24 -11.32 -6.09 -1.04
C LYS A 24 -10.93 -7.58 -1.03
N ALA A 25 -9.64 -7.89 -1.19
CA ALA A 25 -9.14 -9.26 -1.13
C ALA A 25 -9.30 -9.88 0.27
N ILE A 26 -9.03 -9.12 1.34
CA ILE A 26 -9.27 -9.57 2.72
C ILE A 26 -10.77 -9.84 2.93
N ALA A 27 -11.63 -8.87 2.61
CA ALA A 27 -13.08 -8.99 2.79
C ALA A 27 -13.67 -10.18 2.00
N TYR A 28 -13.16 -10.41 0.78
CA TYR A 28 -13.53 -11.57 -0.01
C TYR A 28 -13.17 -12.88 0.71
N ASN A 29 -11.94 -13.04 1.18
CA ASN A 29 -11.52 -14.25 1.89
C ASN A 29 -12.30 -14.49 3.18
N GLN A 30 -12.53 -13.43 3.97
CA GLN A 30 -13.35 -13.50 5.19
C GLN A 30 -14.78 -13.96 4.90
N SER A 31 -15.42 -13.40 3.87
CA SER A 31 -16.80 -13.76 3.51
C SER A 31 -16.95 -15.21 3.03
N HIS A 32 -15.87 -15.81 2.53
CA HIS A 32 -15.82 -17.21 2.11
C HIS A 32 -15.32 -18.16 3.20
N ARG A 33 -15.07 -17.64 4.42
CA ARG A 33 -14.54 -18.40 5.57
C ARG A 33 -13.22 -19.11 5.24
N ASN A 34 -12.42 -18.50 4.38
CA ASN A 34 -11.06 -18.97 4.15
C ASN A 34 -10.22 -18.68 5.41
N PRO A 35 -9.15 -19.46 5.65
CA PRO A 35 -8.19 -19.15 6.69
C PRO A 35 -7.59 -17.74 6.51
N PRO A 36 -7.05 -17.12 7.58
CA PRO A 36 -6.42 -15.81 7.50
C PRO A 36 -5.37 -15.74 6.39
N VAL A 37 -5.47 -14.71 5.55
CA VAL A 37 -4.59 -14.55 4.38
C VAL A 37 -3.39 -13.65 4.66
N ARG A 38 -2.28 -13.94 3.98
CA ARG A 38 -1.07 -13.10 3.94
C ARG A 38 -0.65 -12.97 2.50
N PHE A 39 -0.57 -11.75 1.99
CA PHE A 39 -0.27 -11.51 0.59
C PHE A 39 0.33 -10.13 0.39
N PHE A 40 0.88 -9.91 -0.80
CA PHE A 40 1.42 -8.63 -1.21
C PHE A 40 1.05 -8.32 -2.65
N GLU A 41 1.15 -7.05 -3.02
CA GLU A 41 0.95 -6.54 -4.37
C GLU A 41 2.06 -5.53 -4.69
N ILE A 42 2.65 -5.65 -5.87
CA ILE A 42 3.58 -4.67 -6.44
C ILE A 42 2.94 -4.14 -7.70
N ASP A 43 2.62 -2.85 -7.73
CA ASP A 43 1.98 -2.26 -8.89
C ASP A 43 2.02 -0.73 -8.86
N HIS A 44 1.61 -0.09 -9.96
CA HIS A 44 1.62 1.34 -10.13
C HIS A 44 0.42 2.04 -9.48
N VAL A 45 0.69 3.20 -8.89
CA VAL A 45 -0.30 4.19 -8.47
C VAL A 45 -0.04 5.51 -9.19
N TYR A 46 -1.10 6.30 -9.37
CA TYR A 46 -1.08 7.51 -10.19
C TYR A 46 -1.52 8.70 -9.35
N LEU A 47 -0.55 9.42 -8.79
CA LEU A 47 -0.77 10.57 -7.93
C LEU A 47 -1.07 11.84 -8.77
N PRO A 48 -1.68 12.88 -8.16
CA PRO A 48 -1.89 14.15 -8.84
C PRO A 48 -0.59 14.71 -9.43
N SER A 49 -0.69 15.24 -10.65
CA SER A 49 0.44 15.87 -11.33
C SER A 49 1.03 17.02 -10.52
N PRO A 50 2.36 17.18 -10.50
CA PRO A 50 3.00 18.41 -10.09
C PRO A 50 2.46 19.62 -10.89
N PRO A 51 2.50 20.85 -10.34
CA PRO A 51 1.92 22.03 -10.99
C PRO A 51 2.39 22.32 -12.42
N ASP A 52 3.57 21.81 -12.80
CA ASP A 52 4.25 22.01 -14.08
C ASP A 52 4.14 20.83 -15.06
N GLN A 53 3.40 19.77 -14.71
CA GLN A 53 3.29 18.55 -15.52
C GLN A 53 1.85 18.21 -15.91
N LEU A 54 1.68 17.67 -17.12
CA LEU A 54 0.38 17.24 -17.65
C LEU A 54 0.03 15.79 -17.29
N LEU A 55 1.04 14.95 -17.05
CA LEU A 55 0.87 13.53 -16.76
C LEU A 55 0.84 13.31 -15.23
N PRO A 56 0.11 12.30 -14.74
CA PRO A 56 0.14 11.95 -13.32
C PRO A 56 1.56 11.54 -12.88
N ASP A 57 1.83 11.72 -11.60
CA ASP A 57 3.03 11.18 -10.96
C ASP A 57 2.80 9.67 -10.74
N GLU A 58 3.31 8.88 -11.68
CA GLU A 58 3.25 7.43 -11.69
C GLU A 58 4.39 6.83 -10.88
N ARG A 59 4.05 6.00 -9.90
CA ARG A 59 5.02 5.38 -8.99
C ARG A 59 4.68 3.91 -8.76
N GLU A 60 5.70 3.07 -8.72
CA GLU A 60 5.56 1.68 -8.28
C GLU A 60 5.49 1.62 -6.74
N TYR A 61 4.49 0.91 -6.23
CA TYR A 61 4.25 0.74 -4.80
C TYR A 61 4.24 -0.75 -4.45
N LEU A 62 4.74 -1.08 -3.26
CA LEU A 62 4.55 -2.36 -2.60
C LEU A 62 3.52 -2.20 -1.48
N ALA A 63 2.49 -3.03 -1.47
CA ALA A 63 1.57 -3.18 -0.35
C ALA A 63 1.61 -4.61 0.18
N VAL A 64 1.62 -4.76 1.51
CA VAL A 64 1.60 -6.05 2.19
C VAL A 64 0.41 -6.09 3.14
N ALA A 65 -0.34 -7.18 3.12
CA ALA A 65 -1.44 -7.44 4.04
C ALA A 65 -1.20 -8.75 4.80
N ILE A 66 -1.40 -8.68 6.12
CA ILE A 66 -1.29 -9.82 7.04
C ILE A 66 -2.55 -9.83 7.90
N GLU A 67 -3.41 -10.82 7.71
CA GLU A 67 -4.62 -10.99 8.50
C GLU A 67 -4.34 -11.82 9.76
N GLY A 68 -4.98 -11.44 10.87
CA GLY A 68 -4.94 -12.21 12.13
C GLY A 68 -3.65 -12.04 12.92
N GLU A 69 -2.83 -11.04 12.59
CA GLU A 69 -1.57 -10.73 13.25
C GLU A 69 -1.54 -9.28 13.75
N GLU A 70 -0.75 -9.05 14.80
CA GLU A 70 -0.54 -7.72 15.36
C GLU A 70 0.56 -6.95 14.62
N ALA A 71 0.65 -5.64 14.85
CA ALA A 71 1.62 -4.75 14.22
C ALA A 71 3.09 -5.24 14.18
N PRO A 72 3.64 -5.97 15.18
CA PRO A 72 4.99 -6.51 15.10
C PRO A 72 5.25 -7.44 13.90
N ALA A 73 4.23 -8.13 13.39
CA ALA A 73 4.38 -8.96 12.18
C ALA A 73 4.68 -8.10 10.94
N ALA A 74 4.08 -6.92 10.83
CA ALA A 74 4.37 -5.97 9.76
C ALA A 74 5.79 -5.39 9.88
N VAL A 75 6.27 -5.16 11.12
CA VAL A 75 7.66 -4.73 11.37
C VAL A 75 8.65 -5.81 10.92
N ALA A 76 8.40 -7.09 11.20
CA ALA A 76 9.26 -8.17 10.74
C ALA A 76 9.33 -8.29 9.20
N VAL A 77 8.23 -7.97 8.50
CA VAL A 77 8.26 -7.85 7.03
C VAL A 77 9.11 -6.66 6.59
N LEU A 78 8.98 -5.51 7.26
CA LEU A 78 9.83 -4.35 6.98
C LEU A 78 11.31 -4.66 7.18
N ASP A 79 11.69 -5.36 8.25
CA ASP A 79 13.08 -5.79 8.50
C ASP A 79 13.59 -6.69 7.36
N THR A 80 12.72 -7.56 6.83
CA THR A 80 13.03 -8.42 5.69
C THR A 80 13.27 -7.60 4.42
N LEU A 81 12.45 -6.57 4.18
CA LEU A 81 12.58 -5.67 3.04
C LEU A 81 13.81 -4.78 3.15
N GLU A 82 14.11 -4.27 4.35
CA GLU A 82 15.31 -3.48 4.64
C GLU A 82 16.57 -4.27 4.24
N TRP A 83 16.66 -5.52 4.68
CA TRP A 83 17.78 -6.38 4.33
C TRP A 83 17.82 -6.73 2.84
N ALA A 84 16.69 -7.16 2.27
CA ALA A 84 16.63 -7.64 0.89
C ALA A 84 16.89 -6.55 -0.15
N LEU A 85 16.47 -5.31 0.14
CA LEU A 85 16.59 -4.16 -0.75
C LEU A 85 17.75 -3.23 -0.36
N ALA A 86 18.49 -3.56 0.69
CA ALA A 86 19.56 -2.74 1.25
C ALA A 86 19.12 -1.29 1.53
N LEU A 87 17.93 -1.12 2.12
CA LEU A 87 17.37 0.21 2.41
C LEU A 87 18.19 0.89 3.51
N PRO A 88 18.71 2.11 3.29
CA PRO A 88 19.52 2.80 4.28
C PRO A 88 18.67 3.43 5.38
N ASN A 89 19.02 3.15 6.65
CA ASN A 89 18.48 3.83 7.84
C ASN A 89 16.93 3.87 7.87
N VAL A 90 16.30 2.70 7.85
CA VAL A 90 14.84 2.60 7.99
C VAL A 90 14.44 2.99 9.41
N GLN A 91 13.45 3.88 9.52
CA GLN A 91 12.90 4.36 10.79
C GLN A 91 11.38 4.31 10.79
N LEU A 92 10.81 3.88 11.91
CA LEU A 92 9.37 3.97 12.16
C LEU A 92 9.07 5.22 12.98
N ARG A 93 8.26 6.13 12.43
CA ARG A 93 7.75 7.30 13.15
C ARG A 93 6.29 7.09 13.51
N PRO A 94 5.89 7.15 14.79
CA PRO A 94 4.48 7.02 15.17
C PRO A 94 3.61 8.01 14.41
N ALA A 95 2.53 7.51 13.80
CA ALA A 95 1.60 8.30 13.02
C ALA A 95 0.18 7.75 13.20
N ALA A 96 -0.83 8.61 13.03
CA ALA A 96 -2.24 8.24 13.15
C ALA A 96 -3.02 8.64 11.89
N PRO A 97 -2.71 8.05 10.72
CA PRO A 97 -3.46 8.32 9.50
C PRO A 97 -4.92 7.88 9.68
N ALA A 98 -5.83 8.59 9.01
CA ALA A 98 -7.26 8.33 9.10
C ALA A 98 -7.58 6.88 8.71
N GLY A 99 -8.39 6.20 9.53
CA GLY A 99 -8.79 4.81 9.30
C GLY A 99 -7.84 3.75 9.85
N LEU A 100 -6.66 4.12 10.35
CA LEU A 100 -5.76 3.20 11.05
C LEU A 100 -5.78 3.40 12.56
N HIS A 101 -5.35 2.39 13.31
CA HIS A 101 -5.35 2.43 14.77
C HIS A 101 -4.26 3.39 15.29
N PRO A 102 -4.58 4.33 16.20
CA PRO A 102 -3.73 5.49 16.53
C PRO A 102 -2.40 5.14 17.20
N THR A 103 -2.32 4.01 17.90
CA THR A 103 -1.09 3.55 18.58
C THR A 103 -0.48 2.29 17.95
N ARG A 104 -1.00 1.86 16.79
CA ARG A 104 -0.55 0.68 16.05
C ARG A 104 -0.21 1.02 14.59
N SER A 105 0.11 2.29 14.34
CA SER A 105 0.39 2.82 13.02
C SER A 105 1.65 3.68 13.08
N ALA A 106 2.40 3.66 11.98
CA ALA A 106 3.63 4.42 11.83
C ALA A 106 3.85 4.77 10.36
N GLU A 107 4.55 5.88 10.13
CA GLU A 107 5.17 6.18 8.85
C GLU A 107 6.55 5.54 8.80
N ILE A 108 6.89 4.97 7.64
CA ILE A 108 8.23 4.43 7.36
C ILE A 108 9.04 5.54 6.71
N VAL A 109 10.21 5.84 7.26
CA VAL A 109 11.15 6.83 6.73
C VAL A 109 12.46 6.14 6.42
N VAL A 110 12.96 6.32 5.20
CA VAL A 110 14.26 5.80 4.76
C VAL A 110 15.17 7.01 4.56
N ALA A 111 16.40 7.00 5.09
CA ALA A 111 17.28 8.18 4.97
C ALA A 111 17.92 8.23 3.57
N GLY A 112 17.86 9.38 2.92
CA GLY A 112 18.45 9.59 1.60
C GLY A 112 17.49 9.41 0.42
N SER A 113 16.19 9.22 0.69
CA SER A 113 15.09 9.31 -0.27
C SER A 113 14.40 10.67 -0.22
#